data_AF-A0A376X218-F1
#
_entry.id   AF-A0A376X218-F1
#
_cell.length_a   1.000
_cell.length_b   1.000
_cell.length_c   1.000
_cell.angle_alpha   90.00
_cell.angle_beta   90.00
_cell.angle_gamma   90.00
#
_symmetry.space_group_name_H-M   'P 1'
#
loop_
_entity.id
_entity.type
_entity.pdbx_description
1 polymer ?
#
loop_
_entity_poly.entity_id
_entity_poly.type
_entity_poly.pdbx_seq_one_letter_code
_entity_poly.pdbx_strand_id
1 'polypeptide(L)'
;MDLVALRQELEAFIEQTTPVLPASEEERDTQPTLSFSSVYCNVRSSMSSPPVAMRLPVQTFWVAIFSEQESQAAYLLRKHEVSRLDVVNFISHGTRKDEPTQSSDPGSQPNSEEQLVGRNVWRISRRT
;
A
#
# COMPACT_ATOMS: atom_id res chain seq x y z
N MET A 1 -5.15 1.66 17.06
CA MET A 1 -4.84 2.84 16.21
C MET A 1 -6.06 3.75 16.24
N ASP A 2 -5.88 5.02 16.61
CA ASP A 2 -6.98 5.99 16.63
C ASP A 2 -7.13 6.64 15.25
N LEU A 3 -8.16 6.23 14.51
CA LEU A 3 -8.45 6.75 13.17
C LEU A 3 -9.00 8.18 13.19
N VAL A 4 -9.57 8.62 14.32
CA VAL A 4 -10.06 9.99 14.46
C VAL A 4 -8.86 10.93 14.56
N ALA A 5 -7.90 10.61 15.42
CA ALA A 5 -6.67 11.37 15.56
C ALA A 5 -5.87 11.43 14.24
N LEU A 6 -5.67 10.29 13.57
CA LEU A 6 -4.93 10.24 12.29
C LEU A 6 -5.59 11.13 11.22
N ARG A 7 -6.93 11.10 11.12
CA ARG A 7 -7.67 11.93 10.16
C ARG A 7 -7.46 13.42 10.45
N GLN A 8 -7.59 13.81 11.71
CA GLN A 8 -7.39 15.21 12.12
C GLN A 8 -5.98 15.71 11.80
N GLU A 9 -4.95 14.87 12.03
CA GLU A 9 -3.57 15.22 11.70
C GLU A 9 -3.35 15.34 10.18
N LEU A 10 -3.98 14.48 9.38
CA LEU A 10 -3.93 14.56 7.91
C LEU A 10 -4.65 15.80 7.37
N GLU A 11 -5.87 16.08 7.86
CA GLU A 11 -6.65 17.26 7.47
C GLU A 11 -5.88 18.55 7.79
N ALA A 12 -5.38 18.67 9.02
CA ALA A 12 -4.59 19.84 9.43
C ALA A 12 -3.34 20.02 8.57
N PHE A 13 -2.66 18.94 8.20
CA PHE A 13 -1.49 19.02 7.33
C PHE A 13 -1.84 19.46 5.92
N ILE A 14 -2.92 18.92 5.33
CA ILE A 14 -3.38 19.29 3.98
C ILE A 14 -3.73 20.77 3.95
N GLU A 15 -4.49 21.27 4.93
CA GLU A 15 -4.89 22.68 4.99
C GLU A 15 -3.69 23.63 5.15
N GLN A 16 -2.67 23.25 5.93
CA GLN A 16 -1.52 24.11 6.18
C GLN A 16 -0.50 24.13 5.03
N THR A 17 -0.42 23.05 4.25
CA THR A 17 0.65 22.87 3.25
C THR A 17 0.18 22.88 1.81
N THR A 18 -1.13 22.87 1.56
CA THR A 18 -1.69 22.88 0.20
C THR A 18 -2.09 24.31 -0.18
N PRO A 19 -1.41 24.94 -1.16
CA PRO A 19 -1.81 26.24 -1.66
C PRO A 19 -3.19 26.19 -2.31
N VAL A 20 -4.03 27.17 -2.00
CA VAL A 20 -5.35 27.31 -2.62
C VAL A 20 -5.22 28.14 -3.90
N LEU A 21 -5.80 27.66 -5.00
CA LEU A 21 -5.83 28.39 -6.26
C LEU A 21 -6.71 29.64 -6.12
N PRO A 22 -6.25 30.81 -6.61
CA PRO A 22 -7.05 32.03 -6.54
C PRO A 22 -8.27 31.91 -7.46
N ALA A 23 -9.39 32.52 -7.06
CA ALA A 23 -10.65 32.47 -7.82
C ALA A 23 -10.55 33.09 -9.23
N SER A 24 -9.50 33.87 -9.51
CA SER A 24 -9.20 34.42 -10.84
C SER A 24 -8.61 33.39 -11.81
N GLU A 25 -8.17 32.23 -11.33
CA GLU A 25 -7.59 31.15 -12.13
C GLU A 25 -8.58 29.98 -12.31
N GLU A 26 -9.83 30.29 -12.71
CA GLU A 26 -10.94 29.32 -12.81
C GLU A 26 -10.69 28.23 -13.88
N GLU A 27 -9.81 28.47 -14.85
CA GLU A 27 -9.40 27.49 -15.87
C GLU A 27 -8.29 26.52 -15.39
N ARG A 28 -7.72 26.72 -14.19
CA ARG A 28 -6.64 25.86 -13.68
C ARG A 28 -7.17 24.74 -12.80
N ASP A 29 -6.94 23.51 -13.26
CA ASP A 29 -7.20 22.29 -12.50
C ASP A 29 -6.08 21.97 -11.50
N THR A 30 -6.47 21.39 -10.36
CA THR A 30 -5.53 20.83 -9.39
C THR A 30 -4.69 19.73 -10.02
N GLN A 31 -3.38 19.84 -9.89
CA GLN A 31 -2.45 18.83 -10.42
C GLN A 31 -2.03 17.83 -9.34
N PRO A 32 -1.85 16.54 -9.68
CA PRO A 32 -1.30 15.58 -8.75
C PRO A 32 0.14 15.95 -8.38
N THR A 33 0.51 15.71 -7.13
CA THR A 33 1.90 15.89 -6.69
C THR A 33 2.81 14.82 -7.28
N LEU A 34 4.12 15.06 -7.24
CA LEU A 34 5.12 14.07 -7.60
C LEU A 34 4.98 12.80 -6.74
N SER A 35 4.80 12.96 -5.43
CA SER A 35 4.61 11.84 -4.50
C SER A 35 3.36 11.02 -4.82
N PHE A 36 2.26 11.65 -5.19
CA PHE A 36 1.06 10.93 -5.64
C PHE A 36 1.31 10.12 -6.92
N SER A 37 1.99 10.73 -7.89
CA SER A 37 2.33 10.08 -9.15
C SER A 37 3.30 8.91 -8.96
N SER A 38 4.27 9.04 -8.06
CA SER A 38 5.18 7.96 -7.67
C SER A 38 4.44 6.80 -7.02
N VAL A 39 3.51 7.05 -6.08
CA VAL A 39 2.65 6.00 -5.51
C VAL A 39 1.86 5.29 -6.61
N TYR A 40 1.20 6.04 -7.48
CA TYR A 40 0.41 5.47 -8.56
C TYR A 40 1.26 4.64 -9.54
N CYS A 41 2.44 5.16 -9.90
CA CYS A 41 3.39 4.46 -10.77
C CYS A 41 3.94 3.20 -10.11
N ASN A 42 4.23 3.26 -8.80
CA ASN A 42 4.66 2.12 -7.99
C ASN A 42 3.60 1.02 -7.99
N VAL A 43 2.33 1.38 -7.74
CA VAL A 43 1.19 0.45 -7.82
C VAL A 43 1.10 -0.18 -9.20
N ARG A 44 1.14 0.63 -10.27
CA ARG A 44 1.09 0.15 -11.66
C ARG A 44 2.24 -0.82 -11.99
N SER A 45 3.44 -0.57 -11.46
CA SER A 45 4.64 -1.41 -11.68
C SER A 45 4.65 -2.69 -10.86
N SER A 46 3.94 -2.72 -9.73
CA SER A 46 3.86 -3.89 -8.85
C SER A 46 3.00 -5.03 -9.40
N MET A 47 2.24 -4.77 -10.47
CA MET A 47 1.33 -5.73 -11.08
C MET A 47 2.03 -6.39 -12.28
N SER A 48 2.08 -7.72 -12.26
CA SER A 48 2.75 -8.52 -13.32
C SER A 48 2.03 -8.46 -14.67
N SER A 49 0.80 -7.95 -14.72
CA SER A 49 0.01 -7.76 -15.93
C SER A 49 -0.63 -6.38 -15.87
N PRO A 50 -0.59 -5.59 -16.97
CA PRO A 50 -1.25 -4.30 -16.99
C PRO A 50 -2.75 -4.51 -16.77
N PRO A 51 -3.40 -3.82 -15.81
CA PRO A 51 -4.84 -3.90 -15.66
C PRO A 51 -5.46 -3.33 -16.93
N VAL A 52 -6.19 -4.15 -17.67
CA VAL A 52 -6.97 -3.71 -18.81
C VAL A 52 -8.09 -2.81 -18.29
N ALA A 53 -7.87 -1.50 -18.29
CA ALA A 53 -8.82 -0.46 -17.89
C ALA A 53 -9.56 -0.66 -16.54
N MET A 54 -9.08 -1.51 -15.64
CA MET A 54 -9.83 -1.89 -14.44
C MET A 54 -9.15 -1.37 -13.18
N ARG A 55 -9.91 -0.51 -12.48
CA ARG A 55 -9.75 -0.06 -11.10
C ARG A 55 -8.66 -0.81 -10.33
N LEU A 56 -7.57 -0.11 -10.03
CA LEU A 56 -6.48 -0.63 -9.20
C LEU A 56 -7.02 -1.00 -7.80
N PRO A 57 -6.68 -2.18 -7.24
CA PRO A 57 -7.07 -2.55 -5.89
C PRO A 57 -6.52 -1.57 -4.84
N VAL A 58 -7.38 -1.09 -3.95
CA VAL A 58 -7.05 -0.11 -2.91
C VAL A 58 -5.95 -0.64 -1.96
N GLN A 59 -5.90 -1.96 -1.74
CA GLN A 59 -4.89 -2.64 -0.92
C GLN A 59 -3.46 -2.37 -1.42
N THR A 60 -3.25 -2.32 -2.73
CA THR A 60 -1.92 -2.09 -3.30
C THR A 60 -1.45 -0.66 -3.06
N PHE A 61 -2.36 0.32 -2.99
CA PHE A 61 -2.03 1.69 -2.61
C PHE A 61 -1.54 1.78 -1.17
N TRP A 62 -2.14 1.03 -0.24
CA TRP A 62 -1.67 1.03 1.16
C TRP A 62 -0.21 0.60 1.25
N VAL A 63 0.19 -0.44 0.53
CA VAL A 63 1.59 -0.90 0.51
C VAL A 63 2.49 0.13 -0.18
N ALA A 64 2.03 0.75 -1.27
CA ALA A 64 2.81 1.72 -2.03
C ALA A 64 3.04 3.05 -1.29
N ILE A 65 2.11 3.48 -0.43
CA ILE A 65 2.28 4.68 0.42
C ILE A 65 3.51 4.53 1.32
N PHE A 66 3.78 3.33 1.85
CA PHE A 66 4.98 3.08 2.66
C PHE A 66 6.29 3.14 1.87
N SER A 67 6.24 3.06 0.54
CA SER A 67 7.43 3.19 -0.32
C SER A 67 7.85 4.65 -0.51
N GLU A 68 6.97 5.62 -0.23
CA GLU A 68 7.29 7.06 -0.29
C GLU A 68 7.86 7.53 1.07
N GLN A 69 9.13 7.25 1.31
CA GLN A 69 9.79 7.52 2.61
C GLN A 69 9.72 8.98 3.07
N GLU A 70 9.70 9.91 2.13
CA GLU A 70 9.68 11.36 2.36
C GLU A 70 8.24 11.93 2.49
N SER A 71 7.22 11.09 2.34
CA SER A 71 5.82 11.52 2.44
C SER A 71 5.37 11.66 3.90
N GLN A 72 4.63 12.73 4.17
CA GLN A 72 3.97 12.94 5.46
C GLN A 72 3.02 11.79 5.82
N ALA A 73 2.37 11.16 4.82
CA ALA A 73 1.50 10.02 5.05
C ALA A 73 2.28 8.83 5.64
N ALA A 74 3.47 8.52 5.11
CA ALA A 74 4.33 7.46 5.63
C ALA A 74 4.88 7.79 7.03
N TYR A 75 5.14 9.08 7.32
CA TYR A 75 5.49 9.53 8.66
C TYR A 75 4.36 9.30 9.67
N LEU A 76 3.14 9.75 9.36
CA LEU A 76 1.99 9.62 10.27
C LEU A 76 1.61 8.16 10.54
N LEU A 77 1.66 7.29 9.52
CA LEU A 77 1.39 5.86 9.71
C LEU A 77 2.40 5.22 10.67
N ARG A 78 3.69 5.57 10.58
CA ARG A 78 4.73 5.11 11.52
C ARG A 78 4.53 5.68 12.93
N LYS A 79 4.16 6.96 13.04
CA LYS A 79 3.87 7.63 14.32
C LYS A 79 2.76 6.91 15.11
N HIS A 80 1.78 6.37 14.40
CA HIS A 80 0.69 5.58 14.97
C HIS A 80 0.96 4.07 14.97
N GLU A 81 2.23 3.66 14.92
CA GLU A 81 2.68 2.26 15.07
C GLU A 81 2.15 1.31 13.98
N VAL A 82 1.90 1.80 12.77
CA VAL A 82 1.58 0.94 11.62
C VAL A 82 2.83 0.77 10.76
N SER A 83 3.29 -0.47 10.65
CA SER A 83 4.41 -0.82 9.77
C SER A 83 3.93 -1.34 8.41
N ARG A 84 4.81 -1.27 7.40
CA ARG A 84 4.59 -1.92 6.10
C ARG A 84 4.34 -3.42 6.25
N LEU A 85 5.02 -4.07 7.19
CA LEU A 85 4.88 -5.49 7.44
C LEU A 85 3.47 -5.82 7.95
N ASP A 86 2.90 -5.01 8.84
CA ASP A 86 1.54 -5.21 9.36
C ASP A 86 0.49 -5.15 8.25
N VAL A 87 0.65 -4.21 7.33
CA VAL A 87 -0.26 -4.03 6.19
C VAL A 87 -0.13 -5.17 5.19
N VAL A 88 1.09 -5.58 4.84
CA VAL A 88 1.32 -6.72 3.95
C VAL A 88 0.77 -8.00 4.56
N ASN A 89 1.05 -8.26 5.85
CA ASN A 89 0.52 -9.41 6.57
C ASN A 89 -1.01 -9.41 6.59
N PHE A 90 -1.63 -8.24 6.83
CA PHE A 90 -3.09 -8.10 6.79
C PHE A 90 -3.67 -8.41 5.40
N ILE A 91 -3.04 -7.94 4.32
CA ILE A 91 -3.48 -8.22 2.95
C ILE A 91 -3.29 -9.71 2.60
N SER A 92 -2.20 -10.33 3.04
CA SER A 92 -1.86 -11.72 2.71
C SER A 92 -2.70 -12.76 3.46
N HIS A 93 -3.03 -12.50 4.72
CA HIS A 93 -3.63 -13.51 5.60
C HIS A 93 -4.99 -13.12 6.18
N GLY A 94 -5.42 -11.87 5.98
CA GLY A 94 -6.78 -11.44 6.28
C GLY A 94 -7.22 -11.74 7.72
N THR A 95 -6.47 -11.29 8.73
CA THR A 95 -6.92 -11.02 10.12
C THR A 95 -5.74 -10.68 11.03
N ARG A 96 -5.96 -9.81 12.03
CA ARG A 96 -5.01 -9.47 13.09
C ARG A 96 -5.14 -10.46 14.26
N LYS A 97 -4.00 -10.65 14.91
CA LYS A 97 -3.68 -11.49 16.07
C LYS A 97 -4.39 -11.07 17.38
N ASP A 98 -5.71 -10.93 17.38
CA ASP A 98 -6.52 -10.69 18.61
C ASP A 98 -7.79 -11.57 18.70
N GLU A 99 -7.94 -12.57 17.83
CA GLU A 99 -8.89 -13.66 18.05
C GLU A 99 -8.14 -14.85 18.66
N PRO A 100 -8.56 -15.37 19.82
CA PRO A 100 -8.02 -16.63 20.32
C PRO A 100 -8.42 -17.70 19.31
N THR A 101 -7.42 -18.26 18.64
CA THR A 101 -7.52 -19.33 17.66
C THR A 101 -8.50 -20.40 18.14
N GLN A 102 -9.73 -20.40 17.61
CA GLN A 102 -10.53 -21.62 17.64
C GLN A 102 -9.93 -22.56 16.61
N SER A 103 -9.08 -23.44 17.14
CA SER A 103 -8.74 -24.77 16.63
C SER A 103 -9.66 -25.24 15.51
N SER A 104 -9.17 -25.17 14.28
CA SER A 104 -9.62 -26.05 13.20
C SER A 104 -8.54 -27.12 13.04
N ASP A 105 -8.92 -28.31 13.49
CA ASP A 105 -8.18 -29.57 13.53
C ASP A 105 -7.41 -29.91 12.22
N PRO A 106 -6.16 -30.43 12.28
CA PRO A 106 -5.39 -30.82 11.12
C PRO A 106 -5.77 -32.24 10.67
N GLY A 107 -6.63 -32.34 9.66
CA GLY A 107 -7.06 -33.64 9.15
C GLY A 107 -7.55 -33.61 7.71
N SER A 108 -6.64 -33.44 6.74
CA SER A 108 -6.69 -34.08 5.41
C SER A 108 -5.51 -33.63 4.53
N GLN A 109 -4.47 -34.45 4.45
CA GLN A 109 -3.76 -34.63 3.18
C GLN A 109 -4.50 -35.74 2.40
N PRO A 110 -4.47 -35.69 1.06
CA PRO A 110 -3.46 -36.55 0.44
C PRO A 110 -2.52 -35.77 -0.49
N ASN A 111 -1.26 -36.02 -0.21
CA ASN A 111 -0.11 -36.17 -1.09
C ASN A 111 -0.26 -35.85 -2.59
N SER A 112 0.55 -34.88 -3.04
CA SER A 112 1.43 -34.99 -4.20
C SER A 112 2.73 -34.24 -3.91
N GLU A 113 3.69 -34.92 -3.28
CA GLU A 113 5.13 -34.78 -3.55
C GLU A 113 5.36 -34.84 -5.08
N GLU A 114 6.12 -33.98 -5.74
CA GLU A 114 7.56 -33.66 -5.66
C GLU A 114 7.73 -32.49 -6.68
N GLN A 115 8.53 -31.43 -6.52
CA GLN A 115 9.99 -31.45 -6.61
C GLN A 115 10.56 -30.00 -6.45
N LEU A 116 11.35 -29.83 -5.39
CA LEU A 116 12.62 -29.07 -5.31
C LEU A 116 12.69 -27.54 -5.53
N VAL A 117 12.81 -26.85 -4.39
CA VAL A 117 13.96 -26.00 -4.00
C VAL A 117 14.70 -25.31 -5.15
N GLY A 118 14.33 -24.05 -5.41
CA GLY A 118 14.98 -23.17 -6.38
C GLY A 118 15.03 -21.74 -5.83
N ARG A 119 15.91 -21.56 -4.87
CA ARG A 119 16.18 -20.38 -4.05
C ARG A 119 16.66 -19.16 -4.84
N ASN A 120 15.88 -18.61 -5.78
CA ASN A 120 16.40 -17.58 -6.69
C ASN A 120 15.47 -16.37 -6.79
N VAL A 121 15.82 -15.35 -5.98
CA VAL A 121 16.10 -13.98 -6.44
C VAL A 121 15.27 -13.54 -7.65
N TRP A 122 14.41 -12.54 -7.44
CA TRP A 122 13.74 -11.71 -8.46
C TRP A 122 14.75 -10.94 -9.36
N ARG A 123 15.72 -11.64 -9.94
CA ARG A 123 16.65 -11.21 -10.98
C ARG A 123 16.24 -11.87 -12.28
N ILE A 124 15.37 -11.20 -13.02
CA ILE A 124 15.26 -11.33 -14.47
C ILE A 124 14.83 -9.93 -14.94
N SER A 125 15.46 -9.23 -15.86
CA SER A 125 16.76 -9.28 -16.52
C SER A 125 16.90 -7.88 -17.13
N ARG A 126 17.93 -7.11 -16.77
CA ARG A 126 18.35 -5.96 -17.59
C ARG A 126 19.24 -6.49 -18.70
N ARG A 127 18.74 -6.43 -19.94
CA ARG A 127 19.43 -6.42 -21.26
C ARG A 127 18.33 -6.78 -22.26
N THR A 128 18.06 -6.03 -23.32
CA THR A 128 18.87 -5.12 -24.13
C THR A 128 18.06 -3.91 -24.54
#